data_AF-A0A7V3BS07-F1
#
_entry.id   AF-A0A7V3BS07-F1
#
_cell.length_a   1.000
_cell.length_b   1.000
_cell.length_c   1.000
_cell.angle_alpha   90.00
_cell.angle_beta   90.00
_cell.angle_gamma   90.00
#
_symmetry.space_group_name_H-M   'P 1'
#
loop_
_entity.id
_entity.type
_entity.pdbx_description
1 polymer ?
#
loop_
_entity_poly.entity_id
_entity_poly.type
_entity_poly.pdbx_seq_one_letter_code
_entity_poly.pdbx_strand_id
1 'polypeptide(L)'
;MKRAYLMPICGVVLLLIGLAGGMPSHAAERESQLLTGQLWQSMSPDAKVAFIWGIGNLVEYERVYATSWQEGHRSLVPYLVQGLSGVPINEAVDQIDAYYATHPDQLERSVVDAIFQAIVFPKLQAAKSGATTTPRRPMR
;
A
#
# COMPACT_ATOMS: atom_id res chain seq x y z
N MET A 1 -15.62 57.15 42.74
CA MET A 1 -15.66 57.03 41.27
C MET A 1 -14.50 56.14 40.80
N LYS A 2 -14.74 54.82 40.62
CA LYS A 2 -13.76 53.85 40.11
C LYS A 2 -14.37 53.18 38.87
N ARG A 3 -14.14 53.76 37.70
CA ARG A 3 -14.52 53.21 36.39
C ARG A 3 -13.53 53.77 35.37
N ALA A 4 -12.46 53.03 35.04
CA ALA A 4 -11.62 53.33 33.87
C ALA A 4 -10.51 52.29 33.56
N TYR A 5 -10.25 51.28 34.38
CA TYR A 5 -9.08 50.40 34.16
C TYR A 5 -9.39 48.91 33.96
N LEU A 6 -10.65 48.53 33.77
CA LEU A 6 -11.02 47.14 33.48
C LEU A 6 -11.14 46.85 31.96
N MET A 7 -10.56 47.70 31.11
CA MET A 7 -10.75 47.62 29.65
C MET A 7 -9.50 48.06 28.86
N PRO A 8 -8.32 47.44 29.13
CA PRO A 8 -7.46 47.12 27.98
C PRO A 8 -6.87 45.69 28.02
N ILE A 9 -7.15 44.90 29.07
CA ILE A 9 -6.49 43.59 29.25
C ILE A 9 -7.02 42.55 28.24
N CYS A 10 -8.31 42.57 27.89
CA CYS A 10 -8.84 41.68 26.84
C CYS A 10 -8.25 41.95 25.45
N GLY A 11 -7.90 43.21 25.14
CA GLY A 11 -7.39 43.59 23.81
C GLY A 11 -6.00 43.02 23.54
N VAL A 12 -5.12 43.00 24.54
CA VAL A 12 -3.76 42.46 24.40
C VAL A 12 -3.76 40.93 24.40
N VAL A 13 -4.64 40.29 25.17
CA VAL A 13 -4.77 38.82 25.17
C VAL A 13 -5.33 38.31 23.84
N LEU A 14 -6.29 39.01 23.23
CA LEU A 14 -6.77 38.69 21.89
C LEU A 14 -5.72 38.92 20.79
N LEU A 15 -4.83 39.91 20.95
CA LEU A 15 -3.74 40.16 20.00
C LEU A 15 -2.65 39.08 20.06
N LEU A 16 -2.38 38.50 21.24
CA LEU A 16 -1.39 37.43 21.40
C LEU A 16 -1.89 36.06 20.90
N ILE A 17 -3.21 35.81 20.92
CA ILE A 17 -3.79 34.59 20.34
C ILE A 17 -3.79 34.65 18.80
N GLY A 18 -3.86 35.85 18.20
CA GLY A 18 -3.80 36.05 16.75
C GLY A 18 -2.45 35.72 16.09
N LEU A 19 -1.34 35.74 16.85
CA LEU A 19 0.00 35.41 16.34
C LEU A 19 0.33 33.91 16.34
N ALA A 20 -0.54 33.06 16.90
CA ALA A 20 -0.40 31.60 16.84
C ALA A 20 -1.25 30.94 15.73
N GLY A 21 -2.09 31.71 15.03
CA GLY A 21 -3.15 31.21 14.16
C GLY A 21 -2.83 31.05 12.68
N GLY A 22 -1.56 30.85 12.30
CA GLY A 22 -1.20 30.80 10.88
C GLY A 22 0.13 30.13 10.62
N MET A 23 0.29 28.86 11.02
CA MET A 23 1.16 28.01 10.22
C MET A 23 0.38 27.75 8.93
N PRO A 24 0.84 28.26 7.76
CA PRO A 24 0.38 27.67 6.52
C PRO A 24 0.79 26.20 6.63
N SER A 25 -0.19 25.33 6.85
CA SER A 25 -0.06 23.94 6.46
C SER A 25 0.16 24.02 4.95
N HIS A 26 1.42 24.03 4.56
CA HIS A 26 1.81 23.52 3.26
C HIS A 26 1.32 22.08 3.27
N ALA A 27 0.06 21.89 2.90
CA ALA A 27 -0.36 20.71 2.18
C ALA A 27 0.46 20.78 0.89
N ALA A 28 1.74 20.42 1.01
CA ALA A 28 2.55 20.04 -0.11
C ALA A 28 1.68 19.02 -0.81
N GLU A 29 1.26 19.36 -2.02
CA GLU A 29 0.67 18.45 -2.96
C GLU A 29 1.71 17.34 -3.12
N ARG A 30 1.62 16.32 -2.26
CA ARG A 30 2.46 15.15 -2.36
C ARG A 30 1.99 14.54 -3.66
N GLU A 31 2.75 14.74 -4.74
CA GLU A 31 2.71 13.86 -5.89
C GLU A 31 2.51 12.44 -5.37
N SER A 32 1.65 11.63 -6.02
CA SER A 32 1.33 10.29 -5.53
C SER A 32 2.61 9.45 -5.42
N GLN A 33 3.26 9.49 -4.26
CA GLN A 33 4.50 8.80 -4.01
C GLN A 33 4.16 7.33 -3.90
N LEU A 34 4.75 6.54 -4.79
CA LEU A 34 4.66 5.09 -4.68
C LEU A 34 5.36 4.68 -3.38
N LEU A 35 4.76 3.73 -2.67
CA LEU A 35 5.43 3.11 -1.54
C LEU A 35 6.62 2.30 -2.07
N THR A 36 7.84 2.75 -1.83
CA THR A 36 9.08 2.08 -2.25
C THR A 36 9.65 1.19 -1.14
N GLY A 37 10.63 0.36 -1.48
CA GLY A 37 11.41 -0.44 -0.52
C GLY A 37 12.12 0.40 0.55
N GLN A 38 12.51 1.63 0.22
CA GLN A 38 13.13 2.53 1.20
C GLN A 38 12.14 2.93 2.31
N LEU A 39 10.93 3.34 1.93
CA LEU A 39 9.90 3.67 2.92
C LEU A 39 9.40 2.41 3.64
N TRP A 40 9.20 1.30 2.92
CA TRP A 40 8.77 0.01 3.45
C TRP A 40 9.63 -0.47 4.64
N GLN A 41 10.96 -0.41 4.51
CA GLN A 41 11.87 -0.86 5.57
C GLN A 41 11.77 -0.05 6.86
N SER A 42 11.30 1.20 6.78
CA SER A 42 11.10 2.07 7.95
C SER A 42 9.71 1.93 8.59
N MET A 43 8.78 1.23 7.93
CA MET A 43 7.41 1.07 8.42
C MET A 43 7.34 0.14 9.63
N SER A 44 6.40 0.40 10.53
CA SER A 44 6.05 -0.54 11.59
C SER A 44 5.47 -1.84 11.00
N PRO A 45 5.58 -2.97 11.74
CA PRO A 45 4.95 -4.22 11.32
C PRO A 45 3.45 -4.07 11.00
N ASP A 46 2.71 -3.38 11.87
CA ASP A 46 1.27 -3.14 11.67
C ASP A 46 0.97 -2.33 10.41
N ALA A 47 1.82 -1.36 10.07
CA ALA A 47 1.65 -0.57 8.85
C ALA A 47 1.89 -1.40 7.59
N LYS A 48 2.87 -2.32 7.62
CA LYS A 48 3.11 -3.26 6.52
C LYS A 48 1.91 -4.20 6.34
N VAL A 49 1.40 -4.75 7.44
CA VAL A 49 0.20 -5.60 7.45
C VAL A 49 -1.01 -4.84 6.90
N ALA A 50 -1.25 -3.61 7.35
CA ALA A 50 -2.35 -2.77 6.88
C ALA A 50 -2.27 -2.47 5.37
N PHE A 51 -1.05 -2.25 4.85
CA PHE A 51 -0.86 -2.06 3.41
C PHE A 51 -1.26 -3.30 2.61
N ILE A 52 -0.86 -4.50 3.05
CA ILE A 52 -1.23 -5.77 2.39
C ILE A 52 -2.75 -6.01 2.47
N TRP A 53 -3.40 -5.71 3.60
CA TRP A 53 -4.86 -5.70 3.70
C TRP A 53 -5.50 -4.75 2.68
N GLY A 54 -4.93 -3.56 2.48
CA GLY A 54 -5.37 -2.59 1.47
C GLY A 54 -5.34 -3.16 0.05
N ILE A 55 -4.25 -3.85 -0.32
CA ILE A 55 -4.15 -4.56 -1.61
C ILE A 55 -5.23 -5.63 -1.74
N GLY A 56 -5.47 -6.42 -0.69
CA GLY A 56 -6.55 -7.42 -0.67
C GLY A 56 -7.93 -6.81 -0.92
N ASN A 57 -8.22 -5.67 -0.30
CA ASN A 57 -9.49 -4.95 -0.51
C ASN A 57 -9.63 -4.41 -1.94
N LEU A 58 -8.53 -3.91 -2.53
CA LEU A 58 -8.54 -3.45 -3.92
C LEU A 58 -8.79 -4.60 -4.91
N VAL A 59 -8.15 -5.75 -4.66
CA VAL A 59 -8.33 -6.97 -5.45
C VAL A 59 -9.80 -7.42 -5.41
N GLU A 60 -10.42 -7.40 -4.23
CA GLU A 60 -11.82 -7.77 -4.07
C GLU A 60 -12.75 -6.76 -4.74
N TYR A 61 -12.49 -5.46 -4.58
CA TYR A 61 -13.25 -4.41 -5.26
C TYR A 61 -13.28 -4.63 -6.78
N GLU A 62 -12.12 -4.75 -7.40
CA GLU A 62 -12.06 -4.91 -8.85
C GLU A 62 -12.68 -6.23 -9.29
N ARG A 63 -12.59 -7.32 -8.51
CA ARG A 63 -13.33 -8.56 -8.78
C ARG A 63 -14.85 -8.37 -8.84
N VAL A 64 -15.42 -7.67 -7.87
CA VAL A 64 -16.87 -7.43 -7.79
C VAL A 64 -17.35 -6.59 -8.97
N TYR A 65 -16.54 -5.64 -9.42
CA TYR A 65 -16.91 -4.73 -10.51
C TYR A 65 -16.39 -5.16 -11.88
N ALA A 66 -15.58 -6.22 -12.01
CA ALA A 66 -14.93 -6.66 -13.26
C ALA A 66 -15.89 -6.87 -14.44
N THR A 67 -17.16 -7.20 -14.17
CA THR A 67 -18.18 -7.46 -15.20
C THR A 67 -18.79 -6.19 -15.81
N SER A 68 -18.59 -5.01 -15.20
CA SER A 68 -19.13 -3.74 -15.70
C SER A 68 -18.13 -2.93 -16.55
N TRP A 69 -16.93 -3.46 -16.78
CA TRP A 69 -15.89 -2.75 -17.55
C TRP A 69 -16.08 -2.93 -19.06
N GLN A 70 -15.65 -1.91 -19.81
CA GLN A 70 -15.67 -1.93 -21.27
C GLN A 70 -14.73 -3.00 -21.85
N GLU A 71 -15.04 -3.47 -23.05
CA GLU A 71 -14.17 -4.38 -23.79
C GLU A 71 -12.76 -3.77 -23.96
N GLY A 72 -11.73 -4.57 -23.65
CA GLY A 72 -10.33 -4.15 -23.69
C GLY A 72 -9.72 -3.73 -22.35
N HIS A 73 -10.49 -3.72 -21.25
CA HIS A 73 -9.95 -3.48 -19.92
C HIS A 73 -8.92 -4.55 -19.52
N ARG A 74 -7.71 -4.11 -19.13
CA ARG A 74 -6.63 -4.99 -18.64
C ARG A 74 -6.53 -4.88 -17.13
N SER A 75 -6.63 -6.04 -16.49
CA SER A 75 -6.65 -6.17 -15.04
C SER A 75 -5.41 -6.90 -14.53
N LEU A 76 -4.84 -6.42 -13.43
CA LEU A 76 -3.77 -7.12 -12.70
C LEU A 76 -4.31 -8.13 -11.68
N VAL A 77 -5.60 -8.04 -11.35
CA VAL A 77 -6.26 -8.84 -10.33
C VAL A 77 -6.22 -10.34 -10.56
N PRO A 78 -6.38 -10.88 -11.78
CA PRO A 78 -6.23 -12.31 -12.01
C PRO A 78 -4.88 -12.86 -11.53
N TYR A 79 -3.81 -12.10 -11.75
CA TYR A 79 -2.46 -12.47 -11.32
C TYR A 79 -2.31 -12.36 -9.79
N LEU A 80 -2.81 -11.28 -9.19
CA LEU A 80 -2.77 -11.09 -7.74
C LEU A 80 -3.57 -12.16 -7.00
N VAL A 81 -4.78 -12.47 -7.46
CA VAL A 81 -5.60 -13.55 -6.92
C VAL A 81 -4.84 -14.87 -6.98
N GLN A 82 -4.29 -15.22 -8.13
CA GLN A 82 -3.62 -16.50 -8.30
C GLN A 82 -2.31 -16.57 -7.50
N GLY A 83 -1.55 -15.48 -7.48
CA GLY A 83 -0.26 -15.37 -6.80
C GLY A 83 -0.36 -15.25 -5.28
N LEU A 84 -1.38 -14.57 -4.77
CA LEU A 84 -1.58 -14.38 -3.32
C LEU A 84 -2.51 -15.43 -2.71
N SER A 85 -3.16 -16.27 -3.52
CA SER A 85 -4.05 -17.33 -3.03
C SER A 85 -3.35 -18.22 -1.99
N GLY A 86 -3.94 -18.30 -0.80
CA GLY A 86 -3.43 -19.11 0.31
C GLY A 86 -2.15 -18.60 0.95
N VAL A 87 -1.69 -17.38 0.64
CA VAL A 87 -0.57 -16.74 1.37
C VAL A 87 -1.14 -16.00 2.60
N PRO A 88 -0.77 -16.39 3.83
CA PRO A 88 -1.08 -15.61 5.01
C PRO A 88 -0.49 -14.20 4.93
N ILE A 89 -1.19 -13.20 5.45
CA ILE A 89 -0.77 -11.79 5.33
C ILE A 89 0.62 -11.55 5.93
N ASN A 90 0.90 -12.12 7.11
CA ASN A 90 2.21 -11.98 7.73
C ASN A 90 3.31 -12.65 6.89
N GLU A 91 3.02 -13.80 6.26
CA GLU A 91 3.96 -14.45 5.36
C GLU A 91 4.23 -13.60 4.11
N ALA A 92 3.22 -12.89 3.59
CA ALA A 92 3.42 -11.95 2.50
C ALA A 92 4.35 -10.79 2.92
N VAL A 93 4.19 -10.25 4.13
CA VAL A 93 5.10 -9.23 4.67
C VAL A 93 6.52 -9.76 4.77
N ASP A 94 6.70 -10.96 5.33
CA ASP A 94 8.02 -11.59 5.48
C ASP A 94 8.71 -11.82 4.12
N GLN A 95 7.96 -12.25 3.10
CA GLN A 95 8.50 -12.44 1.75
C GLN A 95 8.93 -11.11 1.10
N ILE A 96 8.21 -10.00 1.35
CA ILE A 96 8.58 -8.67 0.85
C ILE A 96 9.80 -8.13 1.61
N ASP A 97 9.88 -8.35 2.93
CA ASP A 97 11.06 -7.99 3.72
C ASP A 97 12.30 -8.75 3.24
N ALA A 98 12.17 -10.06 3.01
CA ALA A 98 13.24 -10.88 2.44
C ALA A 98 13.65 -10.41 1.04
N TYR A 99 12.70 -9.99 0.21
CA TYR A 99 12.98 -9.47 -1.12
C TYR A 99 13.89 -8.24 -1.06
N TYR A 100 13.55 -7.21 -0.27
CA TYR A 100 14.39 -6.02 -0.17
C TYR A 100 15.71 -6.27 0.56
N ALA A 101 15.75 -7.19 1.53
CA ALA A 101 16.99 -7.60 2.19
C ALA A 101 17.98 -8.27 1.23
N THR A 102 17.47 -9.00 0.23
CA THR A 102 18.28 -9.70 -0.77
C THR A 102 18.56 -8.88 -2.03
N HIS A 103 17.85 -7.75 -2.22
CA HIS A 103 17.99 -6.85 -3.37
C HIS A 103 18.18 -5.39 -2.92
N PRO A 104 19.29 -5.05 -2.24
CA PRO A 104 19.54 -3.71 -1.71
C PRO A 104 19.71 -2.64 -2.81
N ASP A 105 19.94 -3.05 -4.06
CA ASP A 105 19.98 -2.19 -5.24
C ASP A 105 18.58 -1.78 -5.73
N GLN A 106 17.52 -2.38 -5.21
CA GLN A 106 16.14 -2.20 -5.69
C GLN A 106 15.23 -1.48 -4.69
N LEU A 107 15.78 -0.71 -3.76
CA LEU A 107 14.98 0.00 -2.75
C LEU A 107 14.06 1.08 -3.33
N GLU A 108 14.34 1.57 -4.53
CA GLU A 108 13.47 2.49 -5.28
C GLU A 108 12.30 1.78 -5.97
N ARG A 109 12.32 0.44 -6.06
CA ARG A 109 11.21 -0.33 -6.62
C ARG A 109 9.99 -0.16 -5.72
N SER A 110 8.81 -0.06 -6.34
CA SER A 110 7.55 -0.02 -5.61
C SER A 110 7.26 -1.35 -4.91
N VAL A 111 6.61 -1.29 -3.75
CA VAL A 111 6.18 -2.48 -3.00
C VAL A 111 5.18 -3.31 -3.80
N VAL A 112 4.33 -2.70 -4.63
CA VAL A 112 3.43 -3.46 -5.51
C VAL A 112 4.23 -4.34 -6.47
N ASP A 113 5.26 -3.79 -7.11
CA ASP A 113 6.12 -4.59 -8.00
C ASP A 113 6.93 -5.64 -7.20
N ALA A 114 7.42 -5.32 -6.02
CA ALA A 114 8.06 -6.30 -5.14
C ALA A 114 7.12 -7.47 -4.77
N ILE A 115 5.82 -7.23 -4.53
CA ILE A 115 4.83 -8.30 -4.34
C ILE A 115 4.79 -9.22 -5.57
N PHE A 116 4.86 -8.65 -6.77
CA PHE A 116 4.91 -9.45 -8.00
C PHE A 116 6.18 -10.30 -8.08
N GLN A 117 7.35 -9.71 -7.84
CA GLN A 117 8.63 -10.41 -7.92
C GLN A 117 8.78 -11.49 -6.84
N ALA A 118 8.43 -11.16 -5.60
CA ALA A 118 8.68 -12.01 -4.44
C ALA A 118 7.64 -13.14 -4.31
N ILE A 119 6.39 -12.90 -4.68
CA ILE A 119 5.27 -13.80 -4.35
C ILE A 119 4.55 -14.29 -5.60
N VAL A 120 4.08 -13.36 -6.44
CA VAL A 120 3.17 -13.70 -7.55
C VAL A 120 3.89 -14.49 -8.64
N PHE A 121 4.98 -13.94 -9.21
CA PHE A 121 5.69 -14.59 -10.31
C PHE A 121 6.25 -15.97 -9.95
N PRO A 122 6.85 -16.19 -8.75
CA PRO A 122 7.26 -17.52 -8.34
C PRO A 122 6.10 -18.52 -8.31
N LYS A 123 4.95 -18.15 -7.73
CA LYS A 123 3.77 -19.03 -7.68
C LYS A 123 3.18 -19.32 -9.06
N LEU A 124 3.10 -18.31 -9.94
CA LEU A 124 2.62 -18.50 -11.31
C LEU A 124 3.53 -19.44 -12.11
N GLN A 125 4.85 -19.36 -11.91
CA GLN A 125 5.80 -20.26 -12.55
C GLN A 125 5.67 -21.69 -12.03
N ALA A 126 5.56 -21.87 -10.70
CA ALA A 126 5.36 -23.19 -10.09
C ALA A 126 4.08 -23.88 -10.61
N ALA A 127 2.98 -23.13 -10.75
CA ALA A 127 1.72 -23.64 -11.27
C ALA A 127 1.84 -24.12 -12.73
N LYS A 128 2.56 -23.38 -13.58
CA LYS A 128 2.82 -23.77 -14.98
C LYS A 128 3.67 -25.05 -15.08
N SER A 129 4.71 -25.16 -14.26
CA SER A 129 5.58 -26.34 -14.24
C SER A 129 4.86 -27.59 -13.71
N GLY A 130 3.99 -27.44 -12.70
CA GLY A 130 3.16 -28.54 -12.18
C GLY A 130 2.12 -29.05 -13.19
N ALA A 131 1.52 -28.17 -13.99
CA ALA A 131 0.54 -28.54 -15.01
C ALA A 131 1.14 -29.39 -16.15
N THR A 132 2.45 -29.29 -16.38
CA THR A 132 3.14 -30.01 -17.48
C THR A 132 3.51 -31.46 -17.09
N THR A 133 3.37 -31.84 -15.81
CA THR A 133 3.83 -33.15 -15.28
C THR A 133 2.70 -34.17 -15.04
N THR A 134 1.43 -33.84 -15.35
CA THR A 134 0.34 -34.81 -15.20
C THR A 134 0.39 -35.87 -16.32
N PRO A 135 0.60 -37.18 -16.03
CA PRO A 135 0.60 -38.21 -17.06
C PRO A 135 -0.79 -38.31 -17.67
N ARG A 136 -0.89 -38.15 -18.98
CA ARG A 136 -2.11 -38.39 -19.75
C ARG A 136 -2.51 -39.85 -19.52
N ARG A 137 -3.51 -40.09 -18.67
CA ARG A 137 -4.04 -41.44 -18.38
C ARG A 137 -4.35 -42.11 -19.72
N PRO A 138 -3.77 -43.29 -20.04
CA PRO A 138 -4.11 -43.97 -21.29
C PRO A 138 -5.60 -44.31 -21.26
N MET A 139 -6.32 -43.90 -22.31
CA MET A 139 -7.70 -44.31 -22.55
C MET A 139 -7.73 -45.84 -22.60
N ARG A 140 -8.44 -46.44 -21.65
CA ARG A 140 -8.90 -47.82 -21.75
C ARG A 140 -10.27 -47.82 -22.40
#